data_AF-A0A950K0X4-F1
#
_entry.id   AF-A0A950K0X4-F1
#
_cell.length_a   1.000
_cell.length_b   1.000
_cell.length_c   1.000
_cell.angle_alpha   90.00
_cell.angle_beta   90.00
_cell.angle_gamma   90.00
#
_symmetry.space_group_name_H-M   'P 1'
#
loop_
_entity.id
_entity.type
_entity.pdbx_description
1 polymer ?
#
loop_
_entity_poly.entity_id
_entity_poly.type
_entity_poly.pdbx_seq_one_letter_code
_entity_poly.pdbx_strand_id
1 'polypeptide(L)'
;MSKALLTLVLAALCAAPQDSPFNGKDLNGWKFKAPAERSKWKVGKAALDPADPHKLTVTEGSELVNAEAHSVDAYTESVWGDCLIEVEVMVPKGSNSGIYVMGEYEVQVLDSFGKEKVGQGDMGGIYAAAAPKVNASKAPGEWQKFSIDFRAPKFDPQGKKTGNAVFVKIELNGQVLHENVEMKGPTPGGLTGKEAAKGPIMFQGDHGPVAYRTLKVTAAP
;
A
#
# COMPACT_ATOMS: atom_id res chain seq x y z
N MET A 1 -50.11 31.49 -22.99
CA MET A 1 -48.69 31.13 -23.20
C MET A 1 -48.11 30.74 -21.83
N SER A 2 -47.95 29.44 -21.58
CA SER A 2 -47.43 28.93 -20.30
C SER A 2 -45.92 28.72 -20.43
N LYS A 3 -45.12 29.38 -19.58
CA LYS A 3 -43.67 29.16 -19.49
C LYS A 3 -43.42 28.11 -18.41
N ALA A 4 -43.02 26.91 -18.84
CA ALA A 4 -42.49 25.90 -17.94
C ALA A 4 -41.11 26.34 -17.45
N LEU A 5 -40.96 26.48 -16.13
CA LEU A 5 -39.69 26.74 -15.48
C LEU A 5 -39.00 25.38 -15.27
N LEU A 6 -37.96 25.11 -16.03
CA LEU A 6 -37.16 23.90 -15.91
C LEU A 6 -36.12 24.12 -14.80
N THR A 7 -36.39 23.62 -13.60
CA THR A 7 -35.43 23.64 -12.50
C THR A 7 -34.37 22.57 -12.75
N LEU A 8 -33.17 23.01 -13.13
CA LEU A 8 -32.00 22.13 -13.24
C LEU A 8 -31.50 21.81 -11.84
N VAL A 9 -31.71 20.58 -11.37
CA VAL A 9 -31.10 20.09 -10.12
C VAL A 9 -29.66 19.71 -10.45
N LEU A 10 -28.70 20.53 -10.02
CA LEU A 10 -27.29 20.21 -10.09
C LEU A 10 -26.97 19.21 -8.96
N ALA A 11 -26.85 17.93 -9.28
CA ALA A 11 -26.33 16.95 -8.35
C ALA A 11 -24.84 17.24 -8.13
N ALA A 12 -24.49 17.79 -6.97
CA ALA A 12 -23.10 17.89 -6.55
C ALA A 12 -22.58 16.46 -6.31
N LEU A 13 -21.66 15.99 -7.16
CA LEU A 13 -20.85 14.83 -6.83
C LEU A 13 -19.94 15.23 -5.66
N CYS A 14 -20.33 14.89 -4.43
CA CYS A 14 -19.40 14.93 -3.31
C CYS A 14 -18.28 13.92 -3.61
N ALA A 15 -17.04 14.40 -3.77
CA ALA A 15 -15.88 13.52 -3.81
C ALA A 15 -15.84 12.71 -2.51
N ALA A 16 -15.58 11.41 -2.61
CA ALA A 16 -15.43 10.56 -1.44
C ALA A 16 -14.29 11.09 -0.53
N PRO A 17 -14.42 10.97 0.80
CA PRO A 17 -13.38 11.43 1.72
C PRO A 17 -12.06 10.72 1.44
N GLN A 18 -10.99 11.52 1.33
CA GLN A 18 -9.63 11.06 1.07
C GLN A 18 -8.72 11.44 2.25
N ASP A 19 -8.13 10.43 2.87
CA ASP A 19 -7.20 10.57 3.99
C ASP A 19 -5.75 10.53 3.49
N SER A 20 -4.86 11.22 4.21
CA SER A 20 -3.40 11.14 4.04
C SER A 20 -2.76 10.77 5.38
N PRO A 21 -2.72 9.47 5.74
CA PRO A 21 -2.33 9.04 7.08
C PRO A 21 -0.85 9.26 7.42
N PHE A 22 -0.01 9.60 6.44
CA PHE A 22 1.34 10.09 6.69
C PHE A 22 1.39 11.60 6.54
N ASN A 23 1.85 12.30 7.58
CA ASN A 23 1.84 13.76 7.67
C ASN A 23 3.11 14.42 7.11
N GLY A 24 4.12 13.63 6.72
CA GLY A 24 5.37 14.13 6.16
C GLY A 24 6.32 14.80 7.15
N LYS A 25 6.08 14.67 8.46
CA LYS A 25 6.87 15.30 9.53
C LYS A 25 7.33 14.30 10.58
N ASP A 26 6.45 13.41 10.99
CA ASP A 26 6.72 12.38 11.99
C ASP A 26 5.83 11.15 11.74
N LEU A 27 5.92 10.17 12.65
CA LEU A 27 5.10 8.96 12.64
C LEU A 27 3.90 9.06 13.60
N ASN A 28 3.42 10.26 13.95
CA ASN A 28 2.17 10.37 14.69
C ASN A 28 1.02 9.79 13.85
N GLY A 29 0.17 8.97 14.48
CA GLY A 29 -0.84 8.18 13.78
C GLY A 29 -0.31 6.85 13.20
N TRP A 30 0.90 6.44 13.59
CA TRP A 30 1.48 5.14 13.25
C TRP A 30 1.88 4.36 14.51
N LYS A 31 1.82 3.04 14.40
CA LYS A 31 2.23 2.06 15.40
C LYS A 31 3.24 1.09 14.78
N PHE A 32 3.90 0.32 15.63
CA PHE A 32 4.90 -0.66 15.22
C PHE A 32 4.53 -2.06 15.72
N LYS A 33 4.86 -3.09 14.94
CA LYS A 33 4.58 -4.50 15.27
C LYS A 33 5.51 -5.05 16.37
N ALA A 34 6.60 -4.34 16.65
CA ALA A 34 7.55 -4.59 17.73
C ALA A 34 7.86 -3.27 18.48
N PRO A 35 8.56 -3.30 19.63
CA PRO A 35 8.87 -2.09 20.40
C PRO A 35 9.47 -0.98 19.54
N ALA A 36 8.98 0.25 19.71
CA ALA A 36 9.27 1.38 18.84
C ALA A 36 10.76 1.77 18.84
N GLU A 37 11.49 1.44 19.90
CA GLU A 37 12.93 1.69 20.04
C GLU A 37 13.77 0.88 19.05
N ARG A 38 13.20 -0.19 18.49
CA ARG A 38 13.82 -0.98 17.42
C ARG A 38 13.53 -0.42 16.02
N SER A 39 12.64 0.56 15.92
CA SER A 39 12.27 1.15 14.65
C SER A 39 13.41 1.97 14.06
N LYS A 40 13.66 1.76 12.78
CA LYS A 40 14.59 2.53 11.97
C LYS A 40 13.87 3.46 10.97
N TRP A 41 12.54 3.50 11.06
CA TRP A 41 11.72 4.41 10.27
C TRP A 41 11.98 5.85 10.68
N LYS A 42 12.13 6.72 9.68
CA LYS A 42 12.35 8.15 9.87
C LYS A 42 11.70 8.93 8.75
N VAL A 43 11.51 10.21 8.99
CA VAL A 43 11.06 11.16 7.97
C VAL A 43 12.27 11.81 7.32
N GLY A 44 12.29 11.85 5.99
CA GLY A 44 13.37 12.45 5.22
C GLY A 44 13.14 12.36 3.73
N LYS A 45 14.15 12.68 2.94
CA LYS A 45 14.16 12.48 1.49
C LYS A 45 15.13 11.35 1.15
N ALA A 46 14.59 10.28 0.56
CA ALA A 46 15.36 9.14 0.11
C ALA A 46 15.98 9.39 -1.26
N ALA A 47 17.20 8.89 -1.45
CA ALA A 47 17.83 8.76 -2.76
C ALA A 47 18.68 7.49 -2.78
N LEU A 48 18.81 6.86 -3.95
CA LEU A 48 19.77 5.77 -4.13
C LEU A 48 21.18 6.24 -3.78
N ASP A 49 21.92 5.45 -3.01
CA ASP A 49 23.31 5.76 -2.70
C ASP A 49 24.16 5.62 -3.97
N PRO A 50 24.87 6.68 -4.41
CA PRO A 50 25.73 6.62 -5.60
C PRO A 50 26.94 5.70 -5.44
N ALA A 51 27.35 5.39 -4.21
CA ALA A 51 28.46 4.50 -3.91
C ALA A 51 28.03 3.03 -3.72
N ASP A 52 26.75 2.77 -3.42
CA ASP A 52 26.23 1.43 -3.16
C ASP A 52 24.77 1.29 -3.63
N PRO A 53 24.50 0.63 -4.77
CA PRO A 53 23.16 0.52 -5.32
C PRO A 53 22.20 -0.29 -4.44
N HIS A 54 22.67 -0.93 -3.37
CA HIS A 54 21.84 -1.66 -2.41
C HIS A 54 21.36 -0.80 -1.23
N LYS A 55 21.72 0.49 -1.19
CA LYS A 55 21.40 1.40 -0.08
C LYS A 55 20.61 2.62 -0.52
N LEU A 56 19.88 3.17 0.45
CA LEU A 56 19.28 4.49 0.36
C LEU A 56 20.03 5.45 1.29
N THR A 57 20.31 6.65 0.79
CA THR A 57 20.71 7.79 1.62
C THR A 57 19.47 8.58 2.03
N VAL A 58 19.53 9.23 3.19
CA VAL A 58 18.41 10.02 3.71
C VAL A 58 18.88 11.42 4.07
N THR A 59 18.23 12.41 3.46
CA THR A 59 18.43 13.85 3.73
C THR A 59 17.15 14.46 4.28
N GLU A 60 17.13 15.77 4.52
CA GLU A 60 15.91 16.46 4.95
C GLU A 60 14.80 16.36 3.89
N GLY A 61 13.58 16.05 4.32
CA GLY A 61 12.43 15.83 3.44
C GLY A 61 11.19 15.37 4.19
N SER A 62 10.21 14.86 3.44
CA SER A 62 8.87 14.55 3.95
C SER A 62 8.35 13.17 3.49
N GLU A 63 9.26 12.23 3.25
CA GLU A 63 8.98 10.86 2.85
C GLU A 63 9.19 9.94 4.08
N LEU A 64 8.47 8.82 4.13
CA LEU A 64 8.64 7.82 5.17
C LEU A 64 9.72 6.83 4.73
N VAL A 65 10.85 6.79 5.42
CA VAL A 65 12.03 6.05 4.97
C VAL A 65 12.51 5.06 6.02
N ASN A 66 12.71 3.82 5.60
CA ASN A 66 13.56 2.85 6.29
C ASN A 66 14.82 2.64 5.44
N ALA A 67 15.98 3.10 5.90
CA ALA A 67 17.23 3.01 5.12
C ALA A 67 18.04 1.73 5.41
N GLU A 68 17.52 0.85 6.26
CA GLU A 68 18.26 -0.30 6.79
C GLU A 68 17.42 -1.58 6.75
N ALA A 69 18.09 -2.73 6.75
CA ALA A 69 17.45 -4.01 7.02
C ALA A 69 17.10 -4.17 8.52
N HIS A 70 16.24 -5.14 8.83
CA HIS A 70 15.90 -5.53 10.22
C HIS A 70 15.33 -4.38 11.05
N SER A 71 14.49 -3.53 10.45
CA SER A 71 13.64 -2.59 11.18
C SER A 71 12.45 -3.34 11.78
N VAL A 72 11.33 -2.66 11.97
CA VAL A 72 10.06 -3.22 12.44
C VAL A 72 8.95 -2.81 11.48
N ASP A 73 7.90 -3.61 11.33
CA ASP A 73 6.76 -3.22 10.51
C ASP A 73 6.02 -2.04 11.14
N ALA A 74 5.66 -1.06 10.32
CA ALA A 74 4.92 0.13 10.73
C ALA A 74 3.51 0.11 10.12
N TYR A 75 2.49 0.44 10.92
CA TYR A 75 1.11 0.43 10.47
C TYR A 75 0.33 1.64 10.97
N THR A 76 -0.66 2.08 10.21
CA THR A 76 -1.51 3.22 10.55
C THR A 76 -2.39 2.93 11.77
N GLU A 77 -2.66 3.94 12.59
CA GLU A 77 -3.72 3.87 13.60
C GLU A 77 -5.12 3.95 12.96
N SER A 78 -5.26 4.73 11.89
CA SER A 78 -6.47 4.77 11.08
C SER A 78 -6.70 3.43 10.38
N VAL A 79 -7.97 3.09 10.19
CA VAL A 79 -8.42 1.83 9.58
C VAL A 79 -9.47 2.08 8.51
N TRP A 80 -9.44 1.30 7.45
CA TRP A 80 -10.35 1.41 6.30
C TRP A 80 -10.96 0.04 5.95
N GLY A 81 -12.12 0.07 5.30
CA GLY A 81 -12.77 -1.09 4.71
C GLY A 81 -12.52 -1.10 3.20
N ASP A 82 -13.59 -1.04 2.41
CA ASP A 82 -13.50 -0.83 0.96
C ASP A 82 -12.80 0.51 0.70
N CYS A 83 -11.76 0.50 -0.14
CA CYS A 83 -10.95 1.69 -0.37
C CYS A 83 -10.15 1.64 -1.67
N LEU A 84 -9.82 2.83 -2.17
CA LEU A 84 -8.78 3.06 -3.16
C LEU A 84 -7.54 3.60 -2.45
N ILE A 85 -6.42 2.90 -2.58
CA ILE A 85 -5.13 3.30 -2.03
C ILE A 85 -4.24 3.76 -3.18
N GLU A 86 -3.74 4.99 -3.09
CA GLU A 86 -2.64 5.47 -3.92
C GLU A 86 -1.39 5.61 -3.05
N VAL A 87 -0.28 5.04 -3.49
CA VAL A 87 0.98 5.10 -2.75
C VAL A 87 2.16 5.05 -3.71
N GLU A 88 3.20 5.82 -3.43
CA GLU A 88 4.47 5.72 -4.14
C GLU A 88 5.52 5.07 -3.26
N VAL A 89 6.32 4.17 -3.86
CA VAL A 89 7.37 3.43 -3.17
C VAL A 89 8.67 3.44 -3.98
N MET A 90 9.80 3.55 -3.29
CA MET A 90 11.15 3.41 -3.85
C MET A 90 11.91 2.33 -3.09
N VAL A 91 12.61 1.47 -3.83
CA VAL A 91 13.54 0.47 -3.28
C VAL A 91 14.91 0.59 -3.96
N PRO A 92 16.02 0.35 -3.24
CA PRO A 92 17.32 0.13 -3.85
C PRO A 92 17.42 -1.31 -4.39
N LYS A 93 18.55 -1.63 -5.02
CA LYS A 93 18.74 -2.91 -5.71
C LYS A 93 18.60 -4.08 -4.74
N GLY A 94 17.81 -5.08 -5.11
CA GLY A 94 17.57 -6.31 -4.35
C GLY A 94 16.79 -6.15 -3.04
N SER A 95 16.24 -4.97 -2.73
CA SER A 95 15.53 -4.75 -1.48
C SER A 95 14.09 -5.30 -1.52
N ASN A 96 13.59 -5.66 -0.35
CA ASN A 96 12.28 -6.28 -0.12
C ASN A 96 11.53 -5.54 1.00
N SER A 97 10.24 -5.33 0.79
CA SER A 97 9.24 -4.76 1.69
C SER A 97 7.86 -5.27 1.24
N GLY A 98 6.78 -4.71 1.77
CA GLY A 98 5.42 -5.10 1.40
C GLY A 98 4.41 -4.06 1.85
N ILE A 99 3.36 -3.89 1.05
CA ILE A 99 2.20 -3.06 1.37
C ILE A 99 1.07 -4.00 1.77
N TYR A 100 0.78 -4.06 3.06
CA TYR A 100 -0.28 -4.89 3.62
C TYR A 100 -1.57 -4.07 3.70
N VAL A 101 -2.52 -4.40 2.82
CA VAL A 101 -3.87 -3.84 2.84
C VAL A 101 -4.66 -4.47 3.98
N MET A 102 -5.38 -3.65 4.74
CA MET A 102 -6.01 -4.02 6.02
C MET A 102 -5.05 -4.61 7.06
N GLY A 103 -3.73 -4.47 6.87
CA GLY A 103 -2.70 -5.11 7.68
C GLY A 103 -2.55 -6.61 7.44
N GLU A 104 -3.28 -7.20 6.50
CA GLU A 104 -3.42 -8.66 6.38
C GLU A 104 -3.18 -9.19 4.95
N TYR A 105 -3.27 -8.36 3.90
CA TYR A 105 -3.09 -8.80 2.52
C TYR A 105 -1.93 -8.06 1.84
N GLU A 106 -0.83 -8.77 1.65
CA GLU A 106 0.40 -8.22 1.08
C GLU A 106 0.33 -8.06 -0.44
N VAL A 107 0.40 -6.80 -0.87
CA VAL A 107 0.89 -6.42 -2.20
C VAL A 107 2.40 -6.26 -2.09
N GLN A 108 3.12 -7.14 -2.78
CA GLN A 108 4.54 -7.31 -2.60
C GLN A 108 5.36 -6.12 -3.14
N VAL A 109 6.44 -5.77 -2.44
CA VAL A 109 7.40 -4.75 -2.87
C VAL A 109 8.80 -5.38 -2.91
N LEU A 110 9.30 -5.68 -4.10
CA LEU A 110 10.64 -6.23 -4.30
C LEU A 110 11.32 -5.50 -5.47
N ASP A 111 12.64 -5.33 -5.44
CA ASP A 111 13.36 -4.98 -6.67
C ASP A 111 13.24 -6.12 -7.70
N SER A 112 12.29 -5.94 -8.61
CA SER A 112 12.02 -6.87 -9.71
C SER A 112 12.37 -6.26 -11.08
N PHE A 113 13.13 -5.16 -11.12
CA PHE A 113 13.46 -4.50 -12.39
C PHE A 113 14.21 -5.44 -13.36
N GLY A 114 13.81 -5.44 -14.63
CA GLY A 114 14.44 -6.25 -15.68
C GLY A 114 14.13 -7.75 -15.61
N LYS A 115 13.29 -8.21 -14.68
CA LYS A 115 12.90 -9.62 -14.59
C LYS A 115 11.90 -9.99 -15.69
N GLU A 116 12.22 -11.01 -16.48
CA GLU A 116 11.37 -11.47 -17.60
C GLU A 116 10.10 -12.17 -17.12
N LYS A 117 10.21 -13.00 -16.07
CA LYS A 117 9.09 -13.75 -15.49
C LYS A 117 8.93 -13.39 -14.02
N VAL A 118 7.82 -12.71 -13.72
CA VAL A 118 7.43 -12.30 -12.37
C VAL A 118 6.51 -13.34 -11.72
N GLY A 119 6.65 -13.52 -10.42
CA GLY A 119 5.84 -14.39 -9.58
C GLY A 119 5.12 -13.61 -8.47
N GLN A 120 4.42 -14.34 -7.60
CA GLN A 120 3.70 -13.76 -6.46
C GLN A 120 4.60 -13.06 -5.42
N GLY A 121 5.92 -13.31 -5.46
CA GLY A 121 6.91 -12.68 -4.59
C GLY A 121 7.68 -11.52 -5.25
N ASP A 122 7.31 -11.11 -6.45
CA ASP A 122 7.88 -9.96 -7.16
C ASP A 122 7.01 -8.71 -6.99
N MET A 123 7.54 -7.52 -7.35
CA MET A 123 6.85 -6.24 -7.27
C MET A 123 5.41 -6.29 -7.80
N GLY A 124 4.46 -5.94 -6.94
CA GLY A 124 3.03 -5.92 -7.24
C GLY A 124 2.37 -7.30 -7.31
N GLY A 125 3.06 -8.39 -6.98
CA GLY A 125 2.44 -9.68 -6.71
C GLY A 125 1.54 -9.63 -5.47
N ILE A 126 0.49 -10.45 -5.45
CA ILE A 126 -0.29 -10.66 -4.23
C ILE A 126 0.31 -11.90 -3.57
N TYR A 127 1.00 -11.72 -2.45
CA TYR A 127 1.85 -12.76 -1.89
C TYR A 127 1.07 -14.01 -1.53
N ALA A 128 1.62 -15.18 -1.88
CA ALA A 128 0.99 -16.49 -1.75
C ALA A 128 -0.37 -16.67 -2.48
N ALA A 129 -0.79 -15.74 -3.32
CA ALA A 129 -2.08 -15.78 -4.02
C ALA A 129 -1.99 -15.64 -5.54
N ALA A 130 -1.33 -14.60 -6.06
CA ALA A 130 -1.32 -14.32 -7.50
C ALA A 130 -0.04 -13.60 -7.96
N ALA A 131 0.52 -14.05 -9.08
CA ALA A 131 1.59 -13.35 -9.79
C ALA A 131 1.01 -12.20 -10.63
N PRO A 132 1.71 -11.04 -10.74
CA PRO A 132 1.24 -9.95 -11.58
C PRO A 132 1.30 -10.33 -13.06
N LYS A 133 0.34 -9.83 -13.86
CA LYS A 133 0.25 -10.13 -15.30
C LYS A 133 1.48 -9.67 -16.10
N VAL A 134 2.10 -8.56 -15.67
CA VAL A 134 3.24 -7.93 -16.33
C VAL A 134 4.24 -7.44 -15.29
N ASN A 135 5.52 -7.34 -15.67
CA ASN A 135 6.50 -6.60 -14.89
C ASN A 135 6.46 -5.13 -15.28
N ALA A 136 5.87 -4.29 -14.42
CA ALA A 136 5.80 -2.85 -14.63
C ALA A 136 6.83 -2.06 -13.78
N SER A 137 7.83 -2.74 -13.23
CA SER A 137 8.83 -2.13 -12.34
C SER A 137 9.74 -1.18 -13.10
N LYS A 138 9.98 0.01 -12.54
CA LYS A 138 11.11 0.89 -12.89
C LYS A 138 12.40 0.45 -12.20
N ALA A 139 13.53 1.04 -12.59
CA ALA A 139 14.84 0.72 -12.02
C ALA A 139 14.94 1.05 -10.51
N PRO A 140 15.87 0.41 -9.78
CA PRO A 140 16.16 0.77 -8.39
C PRO A 140 16.45 2.26 -8.22
N GLY A 141 15.92 2.86 -7.15
CA GLY A 141 16.02 4.30 -6.90
C GLY A 141 14.98 5.15 -7.63
N GLU A 142 14.17 4.57 -8.51
CA GLU A 142 13.02 5.26 -9.09
C GLU A 142 11.74 5.03 -8.28
N TRP A 143 10.88 6.05 -8.25
CA TRP A 143 9.57 5.95 -7.62
C TRP A 143 8.60 5.13 -8.47
N GLN A 144 8.10 4.05 -7.86
CA GLN A 144 7.00 3.23 -8.35
C GLN A 144 5.68 3.83 -7.84
N LYS A 145 4.67 3.97 -8.71
CA LYS A 145 3.34 4.42 -8.30
C LYS A 145 2.34 3.27 -8.31
N PHE A 146 1.79 2.93 -7.16
CA PHE A 146 0.68 1.98 -7.02
C PHE A 146 -0.67 2.69 -6.99
N SER A 147 -1.67 2.04 -7.58
CA SER A 147 -3.09 2.26 -7.30
C SER A 147 -3.73 0.91 -7.00
N ILE A 148 -4.33 0.78 -5.82
CA ILE A 148 -4.89 -0.47 -5.31
C ILE A 148 -6.36 -0.22 -4.96
N ASP A 149 -7.25 -0.71 -5.81
CA ASP A 149 -8.69 -0.73 -5.56
C ASP A 149 -9.05 -2.04 -4.86
N PHE A 150 -9.53 -1.91 -3.63
CA PHE A 150 -9.70 -3.03 -2.71
C PHE A 150 -11.08 -3.03 -2.06
N ARG A 151 -11.70 -4.20 -2.06
CA ARG A 151 -12.96 -4.48 -1.37
C ARG A 151 -12.68 -5.36 -0.17
N ALA A 152 -13.04 -4.88 1.02
CA ALA A 152 -12.84 -5.56 2.29
C ALA A 152 -13.73 -6.81 2.42
N PRO A 153 -13.30 -7.81 3.20
CA PRO A 153 -14.14 -8.94 3.54
C PRO A 153 -15.39 -8.48 4.29
N LYS A 154 -16.50 -9.17 4.09
CA LYS A 154 -17.80 -8.84 4.69
C LYS A 154 -18.14 -9.81 5.80
N PHE A 155 -18.81 -9.30 6.83
CA PHE A 155 -19.22 -10.05 8.02
C PHE A 155 -20.67 -9.73 8.36
N ASP A 156 -21.40 -10.69 8.89
CA ASP A 156 -22.73 -10.47 9.46
C ASP A 156 -22.66 -9.84 10.88
N PRO A 157 -23.79 -9.41 11.48
CA PRO A 157 -23.80 -8.83 12.82
C PRO A 157 -23.30 -9.78 13.92
N GLN A 158 -23.22 -11.08 13.67
CA GLN A 158 -22.70 -12.09 14.58
C GLN A 158 -21.18 -12.30 14.40
N GLY A 159 -20.56 -11.60 13.46
CA GLY A 159 -19.13 -11.68 13.15
C GLY A 159 -18.75 -12.88 12.28
N LYS A 160 -19.72 -13.57 11.67
CA LYS A 160 -19.43 -14.63 10.70
C LYS A 160 -19.15 -14.00 9.34
N LYS A 161 -18.06 -14.45 8.71
CA LYS A 161 -17.68 -14.02 7.37
C LYS A 161 -18.76 -14.39 6.34
N THR A 162 -19.16 -13.43 5.54
CA THR A 162 -20.18 -13.55 4.47
C THR A 162 -19.62 -13.25 3.08
N GLY A 163 -18.43 -12.64 2.99
CA GLY A 163 -17.75 -12.38 1.72
C GLY A 163 -16.24 -12.25 1.89
N ASN A 164 -15.50 -12.72 0.89
CA ASN A 164 -14.05 -12.60 0.86
C ASN A 164 -13.60 -11.19 0.48
N ALA A 165 -12.37 -10.85 0.87
CA ALA A 165 -11.70 -9.66 0.37
C ALA A 165 -11.39 -9.84 -1.11
N VAL A 166 -11.40 -8.75 -1.87
CA VAL A 166 -11.09 -8.76 -3.30
C VAL A 166 -10.21 -7.58 -3.66
N PHE A 167 -9.05 -7.86 -4.25
CA PHE A 167 -8.30 -6.86 -5.01
C PHE A 167 -9.02 -6.66 -6.34
N VAL A 168 -9.85 -5.63 -6.42
CA VAL A 168 -10.68 -5.31 -7.59
C VAL A 168 -9.77 -4.95 -8.76
N LYS A 169 -8.78 -4.09 -8.52
CA LYS A 169 -7.74 -3.74 -9.49
C LYS A 169 -6.46 -3.32 -8.78
N ILE A 170 -5.32 -3.77 -9.29
CA ILE A 170 -4.00 -3.25 -8.88
C ILE A 170 -3.30 -2.74 -10.14
N GLU A 171 -2.85 -1.50 -10.09
CA GLU A 171 -2.03 -0.88 -11.12
C GLU A 171 -0.67 -0.49 -10.56
N LEU A 172 0.37 -0.67 -11.35
CA LEU A 172 1.72 -0.19 -11.08
C LEU A 172 2.22 0.61 -12.27
N ASN A 173 2.62 1.86 -12.03
CA ASN A 173 3.10 2.77 -13.08
C ASN A 173 2.14 2.89 -14.28
N GLY A 174 0.83 2.84 -14.02
CA GLY A 174 -0.21 2.92 -15.05
C GLY A 174 -0.50 1.61 -15.80
N GLN A 175 0.16 0.51 -15.45
CA GLN A 175 -0.10 -0.81 -16.03
C GLN A 175 -0.92 -1.67 -15.06
N VAL A 176 -1.94 -2.34 -15.56
CA VAL A 176 -2.79 -3.24 -14.77
C VAL A 176 -2.04 -4.53 -14.47
N LEU A 177 -1.83 -4.81 -13.18
CA LEU A 177 -1.20 -6.03 -12.70
C LEU A 177 -2.21 -7.14 -12.38
N HIS A 178 -3.33 -6.76 -11.74
CA HIS A 178 -4.36 -7.66 -11.25
C HIS A 178 -5.75 -7.08 -11.46
N GLU A 179 -6.72 -7.96 -11.70
CA GLU A 179 -8.15 -7.62 -11.76
C GLU A 179 -8.96 -8.73 -11.08
N ASN A 180 -9.86 -8.35 -10.18
CA ASN A 180 -10.81 -9.22 -9.48
C ASN A 180 -10.18 -10.46 -8.81
N VAL A 181 -9.07 -10.27 -8.11
CA VAL A 181 -8.43 -11.36 -7.35
C VAL A 181 -9.11 -11.50 -5.99
N GLU A 182 -9.86 -12.59 -5.82
CA GLU A 182 -10.51 -12.94 -4.56
C GLU A 182 -9.52 -13.63 -3.60
N MET A 183 -9.45 -13.13 -2.36
CA MET A 183 -8.58 -13.64 -1.32
C MET A 183 -9.29 -14.69 -0.47
N LYS A 184 -8.77 -15.92 -0.47
CA LYS A 184 -9.29 -17.01 0.36
C LYS A 184 -9.06 -16.79 1.87
N GLY A 185 -8.13 -15.91 2.22
CA GLY A 185 -7.75 -15.56 3.59
C GLY A 185 -6.58 -14.56 3.59
N PRO A 186 -6.06 -14.20 4.77
CA PRO A 186 -4.93 -13.29 4.91
C PRO A 186 -3.64 -13.90 4.33
N THR A 187 -2.72 -13.04 3.90
CA THR A 187 -1.37 -13.48 3.50
C THR A 187 -0.50 -13.74 4.73
N PRO A 188 0.54 -14.59 4.62
CA PRO A 188 1.55 -14.69 5.68
C PRO A 188 2.16 -13.31 6.00
N GLY A 189 2.65 -13.13 7.22
CA GLY A 189 3.29 -11.88 7.64
C GLY A 189 2.33 -10.77 8.06
N GLY A 190 1.00 -10.98 7.98
CA GLY A 190 -0.02 -10.04 8.44
C GLY A 190 0.13 -9.61 9.91
N LEU A 191 -0.59 -8.55 10.27
CA LEU A 191 -0.52 -7.92 11.58
C LEU A 191 -1.06 -8.84 12.68
N THR A 192 -2.21 -9.46 12.43
CA THR A 192 -2.91 -10.33 13.38
C THR A 192 -3.17 -11.73 12.84
N GLY A 193 -3.11 -11.92 11.52
CA GLY A 193 -3.48 -13.16 10.85
C GLY A 193 -4.99 -13.42 10.86
N LYS A 194 -5.81 -12.38 11.13
CA LYS A 194 -7.27 -12.47 11.21
C LYS A 194 -7.91 -11.40 10.34
N GLU A 195 -8.91 -11.81 9.57
CA GLU A 195 -9.67 -10.88 8.74
C GLU A 195 -10.67 -10.08 9.58
N ALA A 196 -10.85 -8.81 9.24
CA ALA A 196 -11.82 -7.90 9.84
C ALA A 196 -12.46 -7.02 8.76
N ALA A 197 -13.62 -6.41 9.06
CA ALA A 197 -14.31 -5.54 8.11
C ALA A 197 -13.58 -4.21 7.85
N LYS A 198 -12.69 -3.81 8.77
CA LYS A 198 -11.78 -2.67 8.62
C LYS A 198 -10.41 -3.02 9.19
N GLY A 199 -9.34 -2.50 8.59
CA GLY A 199 -7.96 -2.71 9.05
C GLY A 199 -7.02 -1.59 8.61
N PRO A 200 -5.81 -1.53 9.19
CA PRO A 200 -4.83 -0.48 8.89
C PRO A 200 -4.16 -0.70 7.53
N ILE A 201 -3.34 0.25 7.10
CA ILE A 201 -2.30 -0.02 6.09
C ILE A 201 -0.99 -0.26 6.83
N MET A 202 -0.29 -1.33 6.49
CA MET A 202 1.00 -1.68 7.08
C MET A 202 2.09 -1.73 6.01
N PHE A 203 3.27 -1.21 6.34
CA PHE A 203 4.49 -1.32 5.56
C PHE A 203 5.48 -2.24 6.26
N GLN A 204 5.94 -3.27 5.55
CA GLN A 204 6.95 -4.19 6.06
C GLN A 204 8.32 -3.50 6.11
N GLY A 205 8.97 -3.54 7.28
CA GLY A 205 10.24 -2.86 7.51
C GLY A 205 11.39 -3.80 7.92
N ASP A 206 11.09 -5.03 8.30
CA ASP A 206 12.07 -5.97 8.85
C ASP A 206 13.00 -6.62 7.81
N HIS A 207 12.71 -6.45 6.51
CA HIS A 207 13.48 -7.03 5.41
C HIS A 207 14.61 -6.11 4.92
N GLY A 208 14.29 -5.09 4.12
CA GLY A 208 15.29 -4.22 3.48
C GLY A 208 14.92 -2.74 3.43
N PRO A 209 15.83 -1.90 2.92
CA PRO A 209 15.59 -0.47 2.78
C PRO A 209 14.45 -0.15 1.81
N VAL A 210 13.61 0.83 2.14
CA VAL A 210 12.46 1.26 1.35
C VAL A 210 12.06 2.68 1.73
N ALA A 211 11.51 3.44 0.78
CA ALA A 211 10.90 4.73 1.03
C ALA A 211 9.48 4.78 0.47
N TYR A 212 8.57 5.43 1.20
CA TYR A 212 7.18 5.62 0.84
C TYR A 212 6.81 7.10 0.84
N ARG A 213 5.95 7.51 -0.09
CA ARG A 213 5.34 8.85 -0.12
C ARG A 213 3.98 8.84 -0.78
N THR A 214 3.26 9.96 -0.68
CA THR A 214 1.95 10.16 -1.33
C THR A 214 0.93 9.08 -0.94
N LEU A 215 0.98 8.57 0.30
CA LEU A 215 -0.02 7.62 0.78
C LEU A 215 -1.36 8.34 0.94
N LYS A 216 -2.29 8.04 0.03
CA LYS A 216 -3.66 8.53 0.04
C LYS A 216 -4.61 7.35 0.08
N VAL A 217 -5.62 7.42 0.95
CA VAL A 217 -6.65 6.39 1.06
C VAL A 217 -8.01 7.05 0.88
N THR A 218 -8.72 6.67 -0.18
CA THR A 218 -10.07 7.16 -0.45
C THR A 218 -11.05 6.06 -0.08
N ALA A 219 -11.92 6.30 0.89
CA ALA A 219 -12.92 5.32 1.28
C ALA A 219 -13.92 5.12 0.12
N ALA A 220 -14.16 3.87 -0.27
CA ALA A 220 -15.25 3.57 -1.20
C ALA A 220 -16.58 3.61 -0.43
N PRO A 221 -17.66 4.11 -1.06
CA PRO A 221 -18.99 4.19 -0.45
C PRO A 221 -19.59 2.82 -0.12
#